data_AF-A0A654BLU5-F1
#
_entry.id   AF-A0A654BLU5-F1
#
_cell.length_a   1.000
_cell.length_b   1.000
_cell.length_c   1.000
_cell.angle_alpha   90.00
_cell.angle_beta   90.00
_cell.angle_gamma   90.00
#
_symmetry.space_group_name_H-M   'P 1'
#
loop_
_entity.id
_entity.type
_entity.pdbx_description
1 polymer ?
#
loop_
_entity_poly.entity_id
_entity_poly.type
_entity_poly.pdbx_seq_one_letter_code
_entity_poly.pdbx_strand_id
1 'polypeptide(L)'
;MLSLTPGGAKKYVYNRKAAEAIAASGIIPTVLNALTLVDKKRKYPFAYAEAALTGETLSAVLTRFEAGMNASAVENARIEAVAQKAKRDIKAAMTAAGKRSAYASINWNWSA
;
A
#
# COMPACT_ATOMS: atom_id res chain seq x y z
N MET A 1 5.22 6.04 2.29
CA MET A 1 5.52 6.88 1.11
C MET A 1 4.67 8.16 1.18
N LEU A 2 5.28 9.29 1.54
CA LEU A 2 4.59 10.60 1.61
C LEU A 2 4.31 11.09 0.19
N SER A 3 3.05 11.11 -0.19
CA SER A 3 2.59 11.66 -1.47
C SER A 3 2.62 13.20 -1.41
N LEU A 4 3.65 13.80 -2.00
CA LEU A 4 4.01 15.24 -2.00
C LEU A 4 3.05 16.15 -2.82
N THR A 5 1.74 16.06 -2.63
CA THR A 5 0.77 16.93 -3.35
C THR A 5 -0.41 17.37 -2.47
N PRO A 6 -1.07 18.51 -2.77
CA PRO A 6 -2.27 18.94 -2.04
C PRO A 6 -3.51 18.11 -2.43
N GLY A 7 -4.39 17.76 -1.47
CA GLY A 7 -5.78 17.36 -1.79
C GLY A 7 -6.38 16.20 -0.98
N GLY A 8 -7.65 16.36 -0.56
CA GLY A 8 -8.42 15.40 0.25
C GLY A 8 -8.94 14.15 -0.49
N ALA A 9 -8.92 14.12 -1.81
CA ALA A 9 -9.38 12.97 -2.62
C ALA A 9 -8.36 11.80 -2.69
N LYS A 10 -7.20 11.91 -2.05
CA LYS A 10 -6.08 10.97 -2.18
C LYS A 10 -6.40 9.54 -1.77
N LYS A 11 -7.20 9.34 -0.71
CA LYS A 11 -7.62 8.00 -0.30
C LYS A 11 -8.47 7.32 -1.37
N TYR A 12 -9.40 8.07 -1.98
CA TYR A 12 -10.23 7.56 -3.06
C TYR A 12 -9.38 7.18 -4.28
N VAL A 13 -8.51 8.09 -4.74
CA VAL A 13 -7.65 7.85 -5.92
C VAL A 13 -6.72 6.65 -5.69
N TYR A 14 -6.08 6.57 -4.52
CA TYR A 14 -5.24 5.43 -4.15
C TYR A 14 -6.03 4.12 -4.18
N ASN A 15 -7.20 4.08 -3.55
CA ASN A 15 -8.03 2.87 -3.51
C ASN A 15 -8.49 2.43 -4.91
N ARG A 16 -8.80 3.37 -5.80
CA ARG A 16 -9.17 3.05 -7.18
C ARG A 16 -7.98 2.47 -7.96
N LYS A 17 -6.80 3.08 -7.85
CA LYS A 17 -5.58 2.56 -8.50
C LYS A 17 -5.13 1.22 -7.90
N ALA A 18 -5.35 0.99 -6.61
CA ALA A 18 -5.13 -0.30 -5.97
C ALA A 18 -6.05 -1.39 -6.54
N ALA A 19 -7.34 -1.09 -6.73
CA ALA A 19 -8.25 -2.02 -7.39
C ALA A 19 -7.84 -2.35 -8.83
N GLU A 20 -7.33 -1.37 -9.58
CA GLU A 20 -6.76 -1.58 -10.92
C GLU A 20 -5.55 -2.53 -10.89
N ALA A 21 -4.61 -2.30 -9.97
CA ALA A 21 -3.42 -3.14 -9.81
C ALA A 21 -3.79 -4.57 -9.42
N ILE A 22 -4.71 -4.76 -8.47
CA ILE A 22 -5.20 -6.08 -8.06
C ILE A 22 -5.91 -6.79 -9.23
N ALA A 23 -6.76 -6.07 -9.98
CA ALA A 23 -7.45 -6.63 -11.14
C ALA A 23 -6.50 -7.01 -12.28
N ALA A 24 -5.33 -6.39 -12.35
CA ALA A 24 -4.27 -6.72 -13.30
C ALA A 24 -3.31 -7.80 -12.80
N SER A 25 -3.35 -8.13 -11.51
CA SER A 25 -2.46 -9.12 -10.89
C SER A 25 -2.68 -10.49 -11.53
N GLY A 26 -1.58 -11.15 -11.90
CA GLY A 26 -1.61 -12.44 -12.62
C GLY A 26 -1.94 -12.36 -14.12
N ILE A 27 -2.25 -11.18 -14.67
CA ILE A 27 -2.39 -11.02 -16.12
C ILE A 27 -1.01 -10.88 -16.77
N ILE A 28 -0.76 -11.64 -17.83
CA ILE A 28 0.50 -11.58 -18.58
C ILE A 28 0.68 -10.15 -19.15
N PRO A 29 1.85 -9.50 -18.97
CA PRO A 29 2.07 -8.10 -19.39
C PRO A 29 1.75 -7.80 -20.85
N THR A 30 2.00 -8.74 -21.76
CA THR A 30 1.71 -8.59 -23.20
C THR A 30 0.21 -8.43 -23.46
N VAL A 31 -0.65 -9.10 -22.70
CA VAL A 31 -2.12 -8.99 -22.81
C VAL A 31 -2.59 -7.61 -22.34
N LEU A 32 -2.05 -7.11 -21.22
CA LEU A 32 -2.36 -5.76 -20.72
C LEU A 32 -1.96 -4.68 -21.73
N ASN A 33 -0.79 -4.83 -22.33
CA ASN A 33 -0.28 -3.87 -23.30
C ASN A 33 -1.00 -3.96 -24.66
N ALA A 34 -1.53 -5.13 -25.03
CA ALA A 34 -2.32 -5.34 -26.24
C ALA A 34 -3.77 -4.84 -26.14
N LEU A 35 -4.25 -4.45 -24.96
CA LEU A 35 -5.59 -3.88 -24.80
C LEU A 35 -5.81 -2.68 -25.72
N THR A 36 -7.02 -2.59 -26.25
CA THR A 36 -7.45 -1.44 -27.04
C THR A 36 -7.38 -0.16 -26.20
N LEU A 37 -7.24 1.00 -26.83
CA LEU A 37 -7.26 2.28 -26.14
C LEU A 37 -8.53 2.47 -25.28
N VAL A 38 -9.67 2.01 -25.81
CA VAL A 38 -10.97 2.07 -25.12
C VAL A 38 -10.94 1.21 -23.86
N ASP A 39 -10.44 -0.03 -23.96
CA ASP A 39 -10.34 -0.92 -22.80
C ASP A 39 -9.38 -0.40 -21.74
N LYS A 40 -8.23 0.15 -22.15
CA LYS A 40 -7.26 0.75 -21.22
C LYS A 40 -7.89 1.88 -20.42
N LYS A 41 -8.58 2.82 -21.09
CA LYS A 41 -9.28 3.94 -20.42
C LYS A 41 -10.45 3.49 -19.55
N ARG A 42 -11.18 2.46 -19.95
CA ARG A 42 -12.36 1.97 -19.21
C ARG A 42 -11.99 1.13 -17.99
N LYS A 43 -11.03 0.21 -18.14
CA LYS A 43 -10.66 -0.76 -17.11
C LYS A 43 -9.57 -0.23 -16.17
N TYR A 44 -8.65 0.58 -16.69
CA TYR A 44 -7.48 1.07 -15.97
C TYR A 44 -7.29 2.59 -16.11
N PRO A 45 -8.32 3.43 -15.88
CA PRO A 45 -8.23 4.87 -16.11
C PRO A 45 -7.07 5.56 -15.39
N PHE A 46 -6.75 5.19 -14.14
CA PHE A 46 -5.69 5.84 -13.37
C PHE A 46 -4.30 5.40 -13.84
N ALA A 47 -4.08 4.10 -14.00
CA ALA A 47 -2.82 3.58 -14.53
C ALA A 47 -2.57 4.01 -15.98
N TYR A 48 -3.62 4.10 -16.80
CA TYR A 48 -3.53 4.62 -18.16
C TYR A 48 -3.12 6.10 -18.18
N ALA A 49 -3.72 6.94 -17.34
CA ALA A 49 -3.36 8.36 -17.28
C ALA A 49 -1.89 8.55 -16.87
N GLU A 50 -1.39 7.76 -15.91
CA GLU A 50 0.02 7.79 -15.52
C GLU A 50 0.94 7.26 -16.62
N ALA A 51 0.59 6.16 -17.28
CA ALA A 51 1.34 5.60 -18.41
C ALA A 51 1.46 6.62 -19.55
N ALA A 52 0.37 7.33 -19.88
CA ALA A 52 0.36 8.36 -20.91
C ALA A 52 1.25 9.57 -20.55
N LEU A 53 1.31 9.95 -19.26
CA LEU A 53 2.15 11.05 -18.79
C LEU A 53 3.64 10.71 -18.67
N THR A 54 3.94 9.46 -18.30
CA THR A 54 5.33 9.01 -18.04
C THR A 54 5.98 8.36 -19.26
N GLY A 55 5.20 7.95 -20.26
CA GLY A 55 5.66 7.15 -21.39
C GLY A 55 5.91 5.68 -21.04
N GLU A 56 5.62 5.27 -19.79
CA GLU A 56 5.74 3.88 -19.36
C GLU A 56 4.62 3.00 -19.97
N THR A 57 4.87 1.70 -20.06
CA THR A 57 3.82 0.75 -20.44
C THR A 57 2.78 0.62 -19.32
N LEU A 58 1.54 0.29 -19.69
CA LEU A 58 0.47 0.09 -18.72
C LEU A 58 0.83 -0.99 -17.70
N SER A 59 1.44 -2.09 -18.16
CA SER A 59 1.91 -3.16 -17.27
C SER A 59 2.97 -2.65 -16.28
N ALA A 60 3.93 -1.83 -16.72
CA ALA A 60 4.99 -1.32 -15.84
C ALA A 60 4.42 -0.44 -14.71
N VAL A 61 3.49 0.47 -15.05
CA VAL A 61 2.81 1.33 -14.07
C VAL A 61 2.06 0.52 -13.03
N LEU A 62 1.29 -0.50 -13.46
CA LEU A 62 0.51 -1.35 -12.57
C LEU A 62 1.43 -2.19 -11.66
N THR A 63 2.47 -2.82 -12.21
CA THR A 63 3.43 -3.62 -11.45
C THR A 63 4.19 -2.79 -10.41
N ARG A 64 4.66 -1.58 -10.78
CA ARG A 64 5.32 -0.68 -9.82
C ARG A 64 4.39 -0.28 -8.69
N PHE A 65 3.14 0.05 -9.02
CA PHE A 65 2.16 0.42 -8.01
C PHE A 65 1.84 -0.74 -7.07
N GLU A 66 1.63 -1.95 -7.62
CA GLU A 66 1.40 -3.17 -6.85
C GLU A 66 2.56 -3.47 -5.90
N ALA A 67 3.81 -3.36 -6.37
CA ALA A 67 4.99 -3.56 -5.52
C ALA A 67 5.04 -2.56 -4.35
N GLY A 68 4.80 -1.27 -4.61
CA GLY A 68 4.76 -0.24 -3.56
C GLY A 68 3.61 -0.43 -2.57
N MET A 69 2.44 -0.85 -3.05
CA MET A 69 1.28 -1.20 -2.22
C MET A 69 1.60 -2.39 -1.32
N ASN A 70 2.17 -3.47 -1.87
CA ASN A 70 2.50 -4.69 -1.13
C ASN A 70 3.58 -4.42 -0.07
N ALA A 71 4.63 -3.66 -0.40
CA ALA A 71 5.65 -3.26 0.57
C ALA A 71 5.04 -2.47 1.73
N SER A 72 4.14 -1.52 1.43
CA SER A 72 3.42 -0.74 2.45
C SER A 72 2.49 -1.63 3.30
N ALA A 73 1.80 -2.58 2.69
CA ALA A 73 0.90 -3.49 3.38
C ALA A 73 1.65 -4.44 4.33
N VAL A 74 2.79 -4.97 3.90
CA VAL A 74 3.67 -5.83 4.73
C VAL A 74 4.16 -5.06 5.95
N GLU A 75 4.64 -3.82 5.76
CA GLU A 75 5.13 -3.02 6.89
C GLU A 75 3.99 -2.63 7.84
N ASN A 76 2.83 -2.23 7.31
CA ASN A 76 1.65 -1.96 8.14
C ASN A 76 1.22 -3.20 8.96
N ALA A 77 1.25 -4.39 8.36
CA ALA A 77 0.94 -5.63 9.06
C ALA A 77 1.94 -5.93 10.18
N ARG A 78 3.23 -5.68 9.94
CA ARG A 78 4.29 -5.82 10.95
C ARG A 78 4.07 -4.87 12.13
N ILE A 79 3.80 -3.59 11.85
CA ILE A 79 3.52 -2.57 12.87
C ILE A 79 2.31 -2.98 13.72
N GLU A 80 1.21 -3.39 13.07
CA GLU A 80 0.01 -3.82 13.79
C GLU A 80 0.26 -5.06 14.65
N ALA A 81 1.02 -6.04 14.14
CA ALA A 81 1.38 -7.23 14.91
C ALA A 81 2.18 -6.88 16.17
N VAL A 82 3.16 -5.97 16.08
CA VAL A 82 3.92 -5.48 17.24
C VAL A 82 3.01 -4.74 18.21
N ALA A 83 2.12 -3.88 17.72
CA ALA A 83 1.15 -3.15 18.54
C ALA A 83 0.18 -4.09 19.26
N GLN A 84 -0.25 -5.18 18.64
CA GLN A 84 -1.12 -6.18 19.27
C GLN A 84 -0.39 -6.97 20.35
N LYS A 85 0.87 -7.39 20.09
CA LYS A 85 1.72 -7.99 21.12
C LYS A 85 1.89 -7.05 22.31
N ALA A 86 2.21 -5.79 22.05
CA ALA A 86 2.35 -4.74 23.06
C ALA A 86 1.11 -4.62 23.95
N LYS A 87 -0.08 -4.50 23.33
CA LYS A 87 -1.36 -4.42 24.05
C LYS A 87 -1.56 -5.63 24.95
N ARG A 88 -1.22 -6.84 24.48
CA ARG A 88 -1.34 -8.08 25.26
C ARG A 88 -0.41 -8.06 26.47
N ASP A 89 0.87 -7.73 26.27
CA ASP A 89 1.88 -7.73 27.33
C ASP A 89 1.57 -6.68 28.41
N ILE A 90 1.13 -5.49 28.00
CA ILE A 90 0.69 -4.42 28.92
C ILE A 90 -0.57 -4.84 29.69
N LYS A 91 -1.54 -5.50 29.04
CA LYS A 91 -2.74 -6.01 29.73
C LYS A 91 -2.42 -7.10 30.73
N ALA A 92 -1.45 -7.96 30.45
CA ALA A 92 -1.00 -9.02 31.34
C ALA A 92 -0.26 -8.49 32.58
N ALA A 93 0.37 -7.31 32.50
CA ALA A 93 1.06 -6.71 33.63
C ALA A 93 0.08 -6.24 34.72
N MET A 94 0.22 -6.81 35.93
CA MET A 94 -0.67 -6.53 37.06
C MET A 94 -0.39 -5.19 37.76
N THR A 95 0.81 -4.61 37.59
CA THR A 95 1.22 -3.38 38.26
C THR A 95 1.46 -2.24 37.28
N ALA A 96 1.31 -0.99 37.75
CA ALA A 96 1.61 0.19 36.94
C ALA A 96 3.07 0.21 36.46
N ALA A 97 4.01 -0.23 37.31
CA ALA A 97 5.43 -0.35 36.96
C ALA A 97 5.65 -1.41 35.85
N GLY A 98 5.01 -2.58 35.96
CA GLY A 98 5.07 -3.62 34.93
C GLY A 98 4.52 -3.15 33.59
N LYS A 99 3.42 -2.38 33.59
CA LYS A 99 2.86 -1.78 32.37
C LYS A 99 3.82 -0.82 31.68
N ARG A 100 4.51 0.04 32.45
CA ARG A 100 5.52 0.97 31.90
C ARG A 100 6.73 0.22 31.35
N SER A 101 7.19 -0.82 32.04
CA SER A 101 8.31 -1.66 31.57
C SER A 101 7.96 -2.40 30.27
N ALA A 102 6.75 -2.98 30.19
CA ALA A 102 6.25 -3.63 28.97
C ALA A 102 6.12 -2.63 27.81
N TYR A 103 5.70 -1.39 28.07
CA TYR A 103 5.67 -0.34 27.05
C TYR A 103 7.07 0.04 26.56
N ALA A 104 8.03 0.19 27.48
CA ALA A 104 9.39 0.65 27.17
C ALA A 104 10.24 -0.42 26.45
N SER A 105 9.91 -1.71 26.59
CA SER A 105 10.62 -2.80 25.92
C SER A 105 10.23 -2.99 24.45
N ILE A 106 9.20 -2.28 23.97
CA ILE A 106 8.79 -2.32 22.58
C ILE A 106 9.59 -1.29 21.80
N ASN A 107 10.17 -1.72 20.68
CA ASN A 107 10.80 -0.81 19.75
C ASN A 107 9.74 -0.06 18.93
N TRP A 108 9.42 1.17 19.37
CA TRP A 108 8.51 2.09 18.69
C TRP A 108 9.17 2.91 17.58
N ASN A 109 10.47 2.69 17.28
CA ASN A 109 11.11 3.38 16.17
C ASN A 109 10.71 2.70 14.86
N TRP A 110 9.66 3.25 14.24
CA TRP A 110 9.07 2.78 12.98
C TRP A 110 9.72 3.38 11.74
N SER A 111 10.95 3.90 11.83
CA SER A 111 11.68 4.42 10.68
C SER A 111 12.15 3.25 9.82
N ALA A 112 11.54 3.09 8.65
CA ALA A 112 12.06 2.32 7.53
C ALA A 112 13.29 3.01 6.91
#